data_AF-A0A2G6GKZ0-F1
#
_entry.id   AF-A0A2G6GKZ0-F1
#
_cell.length_a   1.000
_cell.length_b   1.000
_cell.length_c   1.000
_cell.angle_alpha   90.00
_cell.angle_beta   90.00
_cell.angle_gamma   90.00
#
_symmetry.space_group_name_H-M   'P 1'
#
loop_
_entity.id
_entity.type
_entity.pdbx_description
1 polymer ?
#
loop_
_entity_poly.entity_id
_entity_poly.type
_entity_poly.pdbx_seq_one_letter_code
_entity_poly.pdbx_strand_id
1 'polypeptide(L)' 'MATTVDKKKEQKAALKKIKAGLSTKVRILAGDHACPVCKSLEGVYEFDEVPELPHEGCSHVDGCRCYYAPVLDRFGP' A
#
# COMPACT_ATOMS: atom_id res chain seq x y z
N MET A 1 14.74 -6.70 14.23
CA MET A 1 14.62 -7.08 12.81
C MET A 1 13.15 -7.38 12.56
N ALA A 2 12.41 -6.48 11.89
CA ALA A 2 10.99 -6.69 11.60
C ALA A 2 10.88 -7.47 10.29
N THR A 3 10.53 -8.75 10.40
CA THR A 3 10.42 -9.69 9.29
C THR A 3 9.29 -9.24 8.35
N THR A 4 9.43 -9.51 7.05
CA THR A 4 8.46 -9.16 5.98
C THR A 4 7.01 -9.59 6.30
N VAL A 5 6.82 -10.57 7.18
CA VAL A 5 5.52 -11.10 7.63
C VAL A 5 4.77 -10.13 8.54
N ASP A 6 5.46 -9.46 9.47
CA ASP A 6 4.82 -8.53 10.43
C ASP A 6 4.30 -7.29 9.70
N LYS A 7 5.10 -6.75 8.78
CA LYS A 7 4.73 -5.61 7.93
C LYS A 7 3.52 -5.91 7.05
N LYS A 8 3.36 -7.15 6.55
CA LYS A 8 2.17 -7.55 5.77
C LYS A 8 0.90 -7.38 6.56
N LYS A 9 0.92 -7.80 7.83
CA LYS A 9 -0.25 -7.71 8.72
C LYS A 9 -0.60 -6.25 9.02
N GLU A 10 0.40 -5.41 9.26
CA GLU A 10 0.20 -3.98 9.52
C GLU A 10 -0.37 -3.25 8.31
N GLN A 11 0.17 -3.50 7.11
CA GLN A 11 -0.33 -2.90 5.86
C GLN A 11 -1.75 -3.36 5.54
N LYS A 12 -2.06 -4.65 5.72
CA LYS A 12 -3.41 -5.18 5.53
C LYS A 12 -4.41 -4.57 6.54
N ALA A 13 -3.99 -4.37 7.79
CA ALA A 13 -4.81 -3.69 8.79
C ALA A 13 -5.03 -2.21 8.44
N ALA A 14 -4.01 -1.51 7.95
CA ALA A 14 -4.12 -0.14 7.46
C ALA A 14 -5.09 -0.04 6.27
N LEU A 15 -4.98 -0.94 5.29
CA LEU A 15 -5.90 -1.02 4.16
C LEU A 15 -7.34 -1.25 4.61
N LYS A 16 -7.58 -2.16 5.57
CA LYS A 16 -8.92 -2.41 6.12
C LYS A 16 -9.50 -1.17 6.80
N LYS A 17 -8.68 -0.40 7.53
CA LYS A 17 -9.10 0.88 8.13
C LYS A 17 -9.46 1.93 7.08
N ILE A 18 -8.66 2.02 6.01
CA ILE A 18 -8.91 2.92 4.88
C ILE A 18 -10.22 2.55 4.15
N LYS A 19 -10.45 1.25 3.91
CA LYS A 19 -11.68 0.70 3.31
C LYS A 19 -12.93 0.93 4.17
N ALA A 20 -12.78 0.94 5.49
CA ALA A 20 -13.87 1.22 6.42
C ALA A 20 -14.16 2.72 6.58
N GLY A 21 -13.32 3.60 6.03
CA GLY A 21 -13.48 5.05 6.11
C GLY A 21 -14.32 5.64 4.96
N LEU A 22 -14.16 6.95 4.74
CA LEU A 22 -14.79 7.70 3.64
C LEU A 22 -13.97 7.72 2.35
N SER A 23 -12.85 7.00 2.30
CA SER A 23 -11.96 6.97 1.14
C SER A 23 -12.64 6.26 -0.03
N THR A 24 -12.51 6.81 -1.23
CA THR A 24 -13.08 6.23 -2.46
C THR A 24 -12.08 5.31 -3.15
N LYS A 25 -10.79 5.65 -3.03
CA LYS A 25 -9.67 4.93 -3.63
C LYS A 25 -8.55 4.79 -2.62
N VAL A 26 -7.58 3.93 -2.91
CA VAL A 26 -6.36 3.80 -2.14
C VAL A 26 -5.17 3.98 -3.06
N ARG A 27 -4.17 4.75 -2.61
CA ARG A 27 -2.91 4.86 -3.34
C ARG A 27 -1.82 4.10 -2.62
N ILE A 28 -0.96 3.47 -3.40
CA ILE A 28 0.29 2.88 -2.92
C ILE A 28 1.36 3.93 -3.09
N LEU A 29 2.09 4.22 -2.01
CA LEU A 29 3.25 5.10 -2.04
C LEU A 29 4.50 4.27 -1.79
N ALA A 30 5.44 4.32 -2.71
CA ALA A 30 6.72 3.66 -2.56
C ALA A 30 7.67 4.60 -1.81
N GLY A 31 8.22 4.14 -0.67
CA GLY A 31 9.28 4.88 -0.01
C GLY A 31 10.52 5.07 -0.90
N ASP A 32 11.39 6.01 -0.55
CA ASP A 32 12.59 6.35 -1.36
C ASP A 32 13.46 5.11 -1.67
N HIS A 33 13.63 4.25 -0.68
CA HIS A 33 14.34 2.97 -0.75
C HIS A 33 13.41 1.77 -1.06
N ALA A 34 12.33 1.96 -1.82
CA ALA A 34 11.53 0.83 -2.29
C ALA A 34 12.25 0.09 -3.44
N CYS A 35 12.01 -1.21 -3.57
CA CYS A 35 12.51 -1.97 -4.71
C CYS A 35 11.85 -1.49 -6.03
N PRO A 36 12.49 -1.71 -7.19
CA PRO A 36 11.97 -1.25 -8.48
C PRO A 36 10.55 -1.79 -8.77
N VAL A 37 10.24 -3.01 -8.36
CA VAL A 37 8.89 -3.60 -8.48
C VAL A 37 7.86 -2.76 -7.73
N CYS A 38 8.17 -2.40 -6.48
CA CYS A 38 7.31 -1.59 -5.64
C CYS A 38 7.12 -0.16 -6.18
N LYS A 39 8.17 0.43 -6.77
CA LYS A 39 8.05 1.73 -7.47
C LYS A 39 7.15 1.63 -8.69
N SER A 40 7.21 0.53 -9.45
CA SER A 40 6.29 0.30 -10.57
C SER A 40 4.84 0.09 -10.14
N LEU A 41 4.61 -0.34 -8.90
CA LEU A 41 3.28 -0.47 -8.28
C LEU A 41 2.83 0.82 -7.60
N GLU A 42 3.62 1.89 -7.62
CA GLU A 42 3.19 3.19 -7.09
C GLU A 42 2.08 3.76 -7.98
N GLY A 43 0.93 4.05 -7.37
CA GLY A 43 -0.24 4.47 -8.13
C GLY A 43 -1.50 4.53 -7.29
N VAL A 44 -2.57 5.03 -7.90
CA VAL A 44 -3.92 5.04 -7.32
C VAL A 44 -4.65 3.81 -7.83
N TYR A 45 -5.18 3.01 -6.91
CA TYR A 45 -5.93 1.80 -7.18
C TYR A 45 -7.30 1.86 -6.51
N GLU A 46 -8.26 1.18 -7.09
CA GLU A 46 -9.53 0.92 -6.44
C GLU A 46 -9.37 -0.12 -5.33
N PHE A 47 -10.36 -0.22 -4.43
CA PHE A 47 -10.28 -1.17 -3.32
C PHE A 47 -10.25 -2.64 -3.76
N ASP A 48 -10.75 -2.94 -4.95
CA ASP A 48 -10.74 -4.29 -5.51
C ASP A 48 -9.45 -4.56 -6.31
N GLU A 49 -8.93 -3.55 -6.99
CA GLU A 49 -7.71 -3.65 -7.81
C GLU A 49 -6.40 -3.44 -7.03
N VAL A 50 -6.49 -3.00 -5.77
CA VAL A 50 -5.28 -2.73 -4.96
C VAL A 50 -4.52 -4.04 -4.66
N PRO A 51 -3.25 -4.16 -5.09
CA PRO A 51 -2.45 -5.33 -4.78
C PRO A 51 -2.14 -5.39 -3.28
N GLU A 52 -2.11 -6.59 -2.71
CA GLU A 52 -1.81 -6.79 -1.29
C GLU A 52 -0.31 -6.53 -1.03
N LEU A 53 0.00 -5.59 -0.13
CA LEU A 53 1.36 -5.26 0.28
C LEU A 53 1.78 -6.09 1.49
N PRO A 54 3.04 -6.57 1.54
CA PRO A 54 4.04 -6.60 0.48
C PRO A 54 3.65 -7.55 -0.66
N HIS A 55 3.94 -7.14 -1.90
CA HIS A 55 3.72 -7.99 -3.07
C HIS A 55 4.63 -9.21 -3.01
N GLU A 56 4.14 -10.35 -3.50
CA GLU A 56 4.94 -11.57 -3.66
C GLU A 56 6.04 -11.30 -4.68
N GLY A 57 7.31 -11.28 -4.24
CA GLY A 57 8.44 -10.84 -5.06
C GLY A 57 9.12 -9.53 -4.63
N CYS A 58 8.74 -8.95 -3.48
CA CYS A 58 9.51 -7.86 -2.88
C CYS A 58 10.94 -8.33 -2.52
N SER A 59 11.91 -7.99 -3.37
CA SER A 59 13.32 -8.37 -3.23
C SER A 59 14.13 -7.43 -2.31
N HIS A 60 13.47 -6.52 -1.57
CA HIS A 60 14.16 -5.57 -0.71
C HIS A 60 14.67 -6.24 0.57
N VAL A 61 15.97 -6.10 0.86
CA VAL A 61 16.69 -6.75 1.97
C VAL A 61 16.10 -6.41 3.35
N ASP A 62 15.58 -5.18 3.49
CA ASP A 62 14.96 -4.63 4.70
C ASP A 62 13.41 -4.77 4.75
N GLY A 63 12.85 -5.51 3.78
CA GLY A 63 11.41 -5.65 3.58
C GLY A 63 10.77 -4.47 2.85
N CYS A 64 9.51 -4.65 2.44
CA CYS A 64 8.77 -3.66 1.67
C CYS A 64 8.62 -2.34 2.46
N ARG A 65 8.92 -1.21 1.80
CA ARG A 65 8.74 0.15 2.33
C ARG A 65 7.55 0.88 1.69
N CYS A 66 6.63 0.14 1.06
CA CYS A 66 5.40 0.71 0.55
C CYS A 66 4.38 0.87 1.66
N TYR A 67 3.51 1.88 1.53
CA TYR A 67 2.40 2.10 2.44
C TYR A 67 1.14 2.51 1.69
N TYR A 68 0.00 2.10 2.21
CA TYR A 68 -1.30 2.53 1.71
C TYR A 68 -1.65 3.92 2.24
N ALA A 69 -2.09 4.80 1.34
CA ALA A 69 -2.68 6.08 1.69
C ALA A 69 -4.12 6.17 1.16
N PRO A 70 -5.07 6.64 1.98
CA PRO A 70 -6.45 6.89 1.54
C PRO A 70 -6.47 8.01 0.50
N VAL A 71 -7.24 7.82 -0.57
CA VAL A 71 -7.56 8.88 -1.53
C VAL A 71 -9.05 9.18 -1.38
N LEU A 72 -9.32 10.43 -1.02
CA LEU A 72 -10.67 10.98 -0.93
C LEU A 72 -10.97 11.65 -2.27
N ASP A 73 -11.69 10.95 -3.14
CA ASP A 73 -12.27 11.53 -4.35
C ASP A 73 -13.54 12.27 -3.92
N ARG A 74 -13.36 13.41 -3.22
CA ARG A 74 -14.45 14.31 -2.87
C ARG A 74 -14.27 15.56 -3.71
N PHE A 75 -14.64 15.47 -4.99
CA PHE A 75 -15.05 16.66 -5.72
C PHE A 75 -16.27 17.24 -4.98
N GLY A 76 -16.07 18.37 -4.30
CA GLY A 76 -17.18 19.14 -3.72
C GLY A 76 -18.05 19.74 -4.84
N PRO A 77 -19.34 20.02 -4.55
CA PRO A 77 -20.22 20.73 -5.49
C PRO A 77 -19.76 22.15 -5.77
#